data_AF-A0A2M6ZF80-F1
#
_entry.id   AF-A0A2M6ZF80-F1
#
_cell.length_a   1.000
_cell.length_b   1.000
_cell.length_c   1.000
_cell.angle_alpha   90.00
_cell.angle_beta   90.00
_cell.angle_gamma   90.00
#
_symmetry.space_group_name_H-M   'P 1'
#
loop_
_entity.id
_entity.type
_entity.pdbx_description
1 polymer ?
#
loop_
_entity_poly.entity_id
_entity_poly.type
_entity_poly.pdbx_seq_one_letter_code
_entity_poly.pdbx_strand_id
1 'polypeptide(L)'
;MDFKTEEDRIKIENVLRVAYQFVPSVVKKILEREGFEVEEQGEGLELSYRVKGADDISAVFCLRNLFLEIATRDRDEEPLEFDEELSNFSFFMFKTAKVMETKLKLFVAILKNGPDMTPEEMKKIVPEGTRIRVAKFDKSKIGNMHDYMARMQN
;
A
#
# COMPACT_ATOMS: atom_id res chain seq x y z
N MET A 1 -5.26 -15.06 7.12
CA MET A 1 -4.06 -14.29 7.50
C MET A 1 -3.58 -14.95 8.75
N ASP A 2 -2.42 -15.59 8.67
CA ASP A 2 -1.88 -16.37 9.76
C ASP A 2 -0.83 -15.55 10.50
N PHE A 3 -0.79 -15.69 11.82
CA PHE A 3 0.10 -14.97 12.70
C PHE A 3 1.06 -15.94 13.37
N LYS A 4 2.32 -15.53 13.52
CA LYS A 4 3.35 -16.40 14.09
C LYS A 4 3.02 -16.79 15.52
N THR A 5 2.44 -15.87 16.28
CA THR A 5 1.87 -16.10 17.60
C THR A 5 0.59 -15.30 17.81
N GLU A 6 -0.18 -15.64 18.85
CA GLU A 6 -1.34 -14.84 19.27
C GLU A 6 -0.91 -13.45 19.79
N GLU A 7 0.29 -13.35 20.38
CA GLU A 7 0.87 -12.07 20.78
C GLU A 7 1.14 -11.17 19.57
N ASP A 8 1.70 -11.73 18.48
CA ASP A 8 1.89 -11.02 17.22
C ASP A 8 0.57 -10.48 16.68
N ARG A 9 -0.49 -11.31 16.67
CA ARG A 9 -1.83 -10.91 16.23
C ARG A 9 -2.29 -9.65 16.97
N ILE A 10 -2.23 -9.68 18.31
CA ILE A 10 -2.70 -8.57 19.16
C ILE A 10 -1.86 -7.30 18.92
N LYS A 11 -0.53 -7.42 18.84
CA LYS A 11 0.36 -6.29 18.62
C LYS A 11 0.16 -5.66 17.23
N ILE A 12 0.05 -6.48 16.19
CA ILE A 12 -0.24 -6.05 14.82
C ILE A 12 -1.60 -5.33 14.77
N GLU A 13 -2.64 -5.90 15.36
CA GLU A 13 -3.98 -5.28 15.40
C GLU A 13 -3.96 -3.91 16.09
N ASN A 14 -3.19 -3.75 17.16
CA ASN A 14 -3.06 -2.47 17.85
C ASN A 14 -2.38 -1.42 16.98
N VAL A 15 -1.29 -1.76 16.29
CA VAL A 15 -0.62 -0.85 15.35
C VAL A 15 -1.55 -0.47 14.21
N LEU A 16 -2.27 -1.45 13.64
CA LEU A 16 -3.24 -1.21 12.58
C LEU A 16 -4.34 -0.24 13.01
N ARG A 17 -4.90 -0.39 14.22
CA ARG A 17 -5.92 0.52 14.75
C ARG A 17 -5.41 1.95 14.83
N VAL A 18 -4.17 2.16 15.27
CA VAL A 18 -3.54 3.48 15.36
C VAL A 18 -3.27 4.05 13.97
N ALA A 19 -2.64 3.27 13.08
CA ALA A 19 -2.34 3.67 11.71
C ALA A 19 -3.61 4.06 10.93
N TYR A 20 -4.70 3.31 11.11
CA TYR A 20 -5.97 3.56 10.43
C TYR A 20 -6.56 4.94 10.75
N GLN A 21 -6.26 5.52 11.91
CA GLN A 21 -6.79 6.85 12.28
C GLN A 21 -6.25 7.99 11.41
N PHE A 22 -5.08 7.81 10.78
CA PHE A 22 -4.43 8.92 10.07
C PHE A 22 -3.92 8.56 8.67
N VAL A 23 -3.43 7.33 8.45
CA VAL A 23 -2.86 6.91 7.16
C VAL A 23 -3.84 7.14 6.00
N PRO A 24 -5.13 6.75 6.07
CA PRO A 24 -6.06 6.97 4.97
C PRO A 24 -6.18 8.46 4.61
N SER A 25 -6.40 9.32 5.61
CA SER A 25 -6.56 10.76 5.39
C SER A 25 -5.30 11.40 4.81
N VAL A 26 -4.12 11.01 5.30
CA VAL A 26 -2.85 11.53 4.81
C VAL A 26 -2.58 11.07 3.38
N VAL A 27 -2.81 9.79 3.05
CA VAL A 27 -2.69 9.28 1.67
C VAL A 27 -3.59 10.05 0.72
N LYS A 28 -4.88 10.19 1.07
CA LYS A 28 -5.85 10.90 0.24
C LYS A 28 -5.43 12.34 -0.03
N LYS A 29 -5.03 13.08 1.02
CA LYS A 29 -4.54 14.45 0.89
C LYS A 29 -3.30 14.57 0.01
N ILE A 30 -2.39 13.60 0.06
CA ILE A 30 -1.21 13.60 -0.81
C ILE A 30 -1.63 13.42 -2.26
N LEU A 31 -2.50 12.46 -2.56
CA LEU A 31 -2.98 12.22 -3.93
C LEU A 31 -3.76 13.43 -4.49
N GLU A 32 -4.64 14.03 -3.69
CA GLU A 32 -5.36 15.25 -4.08
C GLU A 32 -4.41 16.43 -4.33
N ARG A 33 -3.36 16.60 -3.52
CA ARG A 33 -2.33 17.63 -3.72
C ARG A 33 -1.52 17.44 -5.00
N GLU A 34 -1.36 16.19 -5.43
CA GLU A 34 -0.71 15.87 -6.71
C GLU A 34 -1.62 16.11 -7.92
N GLY A 35 -2.87 16.54 -7.70
CA GLY A 35 -3.84 16.90 -8.73
C GLY A 35 -4.74 15.75 -9.18
N PHE A 36 -4.79 14.64 -8.44
CA PHE A 36 -5.62 13.49 -8.80
C PHE A 36 -7.04 13.59 -8.24
N GLU A 37 -8.01 13.06 -8.98
CA GLU A 37 -9.34 12.77 -8.46
C GLU A 37 -9.29 11.46 -7.67
N VAL A 38 -9.77 11.48 -6.42
CA VAL A 38 -9.71 10.34 -5.51
C VAL A 38 -11.10 9.95 -5.02
N GLU A 39 -11.54 8.75 -5.38
CA GLU A 39 -12.77 8.13 -4.90
C GLU A 39 -12.44 7.04 -3.89
N GLU A 40 -13.07 7.07 -2.73
CA GLU A 40 -12.90 6.08 -1.66
C GLU A 40 -13.80 4.88 -1.87
N GLN A 41 -13.26 3.67 -1.69
CA GLN A 41 -13.98 2.40 -1.88
C GLN A 41 -13.63 1.40 -0.79
N GLY A 42 -14.63 0.68 -0.27
CA GLY A 42 -14.45 -0.31 0.79
C GLY A 42 -14.37 0.28 2.19
N GLU A 43 -14.00 -0.53 3.16
CA GLU A 43 -13.91 -0.17 4.58
C GLU A 43 -12.84 -0.99 5.31
N GLY A 44 -12.41 -0.55 6.50
CA GLY A 44 -11.41 -1.25 7.30
C GLY A 44 -10.10 -1.50 6.53
N LEU A 45 -9.57 -2.73 6.59
CA LEU A 45 -8.35 -3.11 5.87
C LEU A 45 -8.55 -3.22 4.35
N GLU A 46 -9.79 -3.34 3.88
CA GLU A 46 -10.13 -3.39 2.45
C GLU A 46 -10.35 -2.00 1.85
N LEU A 47 -10.14 -0.94 2.64
CA LEU A 47 -10.19 0.43 2.17
C LEU A 47 -9.18 0.64 1.03
N SER A 48 -9.66 1.22 -0.06
CA SER A 48 -8.88 1.50 -1.25
C SER A 48 -9.27 2.83 -1.86
N TYR A 49 -8.37 3.40 -2.65
CA TYR A 49 -8.61 4.62 -3.40
C TYR A 49 -8.58 4.34 -4.88
N ARG A 50 -9.67 4.63 -5.58
CA ARG A 50 -9.67 4.75 -7.02
C ARG A 50 -9.16 6.14 -7.37
N VAL A 51 -8.06 6.18 -8.10
CA VAL A 51 -7.33 7.41 -8.43
C VAL A 51 -7.34 7.60 -9.94
N LYS A 52 -7.80 8.76 -10.40
CA LYS A 52 -7.82 9.12 -11.83
C LYS A 52 -6.85 10.26 -12.11
N GLY A 53 -6.00 10.07 -13.12
CA GLY A 53 -5.10 11.09 -13.67
C GLY A 53 -5.67 11.83 -14.88
N ALA A 54 -4.88 12.76 -15.43
CA ALA A 54 -5.29 13.63 -16.53
C ALA A 54 -5.47 12.90 -17.89
N ASP A 55 -4.81 11.75 -18.09
CA ASP A 55 -4.76 11.03 -19.37
C ASP A 55 -5.62 9.75 -19.40
N ASP A 56 -6.79 9.77 -18.76
CA ASP A 56 -7.70 8.61 -18.63
C ASP A 56 -7.08 7.38 -17.93
N ILE A 57 -5.90 7.52 -17.33
CA ILE A 57 -5.28 6.49 -16.51
C ILE A 57 -6.00 6.45 -15.16
N SER A 58 -6.65 5.32 -14.87
CA SER A 58 -7.24 5.02 -13.57
C SER A 58 -6.50 3.88 -12.89
N ALA A 59 -6.14 4.05 -11.63
CA ALA A 59 -5.55 2.99 -10.81
C ALA A 59 -6.28 2.84 -9.48
N VAL A 60 -6.07 1.69 -8.83
CA VAL A 60 -6.55 1.44 -7.47
C VAL A 60 -5.36 1.35 -6.54
N PHE A 61 -5.35 2.17 -5.49
CA PHE A 61 -4.39 2.12 -4.40
C PHE A 61 -4.99 1.36 -3.22
N CYS A 62 -4.57 0.11 -3.01
CA CYS A 62 -5.06 -0.71 -1.90
C CYS A 62 -4.31 -0.39 -0.61
N LEU A 63 -5.01 0.10 0.42
CA LEU A 63 -4.37 0.43 1.70
C LEU A 63 -3.99 -0.82 2.50
N ARG A 64 -4.62 -1.98 2.25
CA ARG A 64 -4.29 -3.25 2.90
C ARG A 64 -2.79 -3.54 2.95
N ASN A 65 -2.13 -3.48 1.79
CA ASN A 65 -0.71 -3.80 1.68
C ASN A 65 0.17 -2.73 2.34
N LEU A 66 -0.26 -1.48 2.30
CA LEU A 66 0.41 -0.38 2.99
C LEU A 66 0.34 -0.61 4.51
N PHE A 67 -0.83 -0.94 5.02
CA PHE A 67 -1.07 -1.20 6.44
C PHE A 67 -0.29 -2.41 6.96
N LEU A 68 -0.24 -3.51 6.21
CA LEU A 68 0.55 -4.67 6.60
C LEU A 68 2.04 -4.35 6.64
N GLU A 69 2.56 -3.62 5.64
CA GLU A 69 3.97 -3.21 5.62
C GLU A 69 4.34 -2.24 6.76
N ILE A 70 3.35 -1.48 7.26
CA ILE A 70 3.52 -0.66 8.47
C ILE A 70 3.54 -1.54 9.73
N ALA A 71 2.60 -2.47 9.84
CA ALA A 71 2.30 -3.17 11.09
C ALA A 71 3.12 -4.45 11.33
N THR A 72 3.80 -4.98 10.31
CA THR A 72 4.57 -6.23 10.42
C THR A 72 6.05 -6.02 10.14
N ARG A 73 6.89 -6.98 10.55
CA ARG A 73 8.32 -6.99 10.25
C ARG A 73 8.57 -7.10 8.76
N ASP A 74 7.92 -8.09 8.15
CA ASP A 74 7.82 -8.27 6.72
C ASP A 74 6.35 -8.62 6.39
N ARG A 75 5.80 -8.00 5.36
CA ARG A 75 4.41 -8.22 4.95
C ARG A 75 4.23 -9.50 4.14
N ASP A 76 5.32 -10.00 3.56
CA ASP A 76 5.34 -11.20 2.71
C ASP A 76 5.69 -12.46 3.54
N GLU A 77 5.94 -12.31 4.85
CA GLU A 77 6.23 -13.43 5.73
C GLU A 77 4.93 -14.15 6.11
N GLU A 78 4.92 -15.47 5.92
CA GLU A 78 3.81 -16.32 6.32
C GLU A 78 4.35 -17.42 7.26
N PRO A 79 3.94 -17.43 8.54
CA PRO A 79 2.97 -16.53 9.18
C PRO A 79 3.54 -15.14 9.51
N LEU A 80 2.69 -14.11 9.61
CA LEU A 80 3.11 -12.73 9.88
C LEU A 80 3.74 -12.60 11.27
N GLU A 81 4.85 -11.88 11.34
CA GLU A 81 5.59 -11.55 12.57
C GLU A 81 5.48 -10.05 12.90
N PHE A 82 5.29 -9.72 14.19
CA PHE A 82 5.34 -8.34 14.65
C PHE A 82 6.78 -7.82 14.66
N ASP A 83 6.94 -6.56 14.28
CA ASP A 83 8.21 -5.86 14.40
C ASP A 83 8.32 -5.23 15.79
N GLU A 84 9.08 -5.83 16.70
CA GLU A 84 9.17 -5.36 18.09
C GLU A 84 9.58 -3.88 18.22
N GLU A 85 10.31 -3.33 17.24
CA GLU A 85 10.66 -1.91 17.20
C GLU A 85 9.43 -0.99 17.07
N LEU A 86 8.31 -1.49 16.54
CA LEU A 86 7.04 -0.75 16.46
C LEU A 86 6.44 -0.40 17.83
N SER A 87 6.88 -1.06 18.90
CA SER A 87 6.53 -0.67 20.27
C SER A 87 7.09 0.72 20.63
N ASN A 88 8.15 1.16 19.93
CA ASN A 88 8.66 2.52 20.03
C ASN A 88 7.88 3.46 19.09
N PHE A 89 7.13 4.42 19.66
CA PHE A 89 6.30 5.33 18.89
C PHE A 89 7.07 6.14 17.83
N SER A 90 8.30 6.57 18.14
CA SER A 90 9.13 7.31 17.18
C SER A 90 9.52 6.44 15.99
N PHE A 91 9.84 5.17 16.23
CA PHE A 91 10.11 4.21 15.18
C PHE A 91 8.86 3.91 14.35
N PHE A 92 7.71 3.68 15.00
CA PHE A 92 6.43 3.50 14.32
C PHE A 92 6.10 4.67 13.38
N MET A 93 6.24 5.92 13.85
CA MET A 93 5.99 7.10 13.03
C MET A 93 6.98 7.20 11.87
N PHE A 94 8.27 6.92 12.12
CA PHE A 94 9.30 6.90 11.08
C PHE A 94 9.01 5.85 10.01
N LYS A 95 8.73 4.60 10.40
CA LYS A 95 8.41 3.50 9.48
C LYS A 95 7.16 3.84 8.67
N THR A 96 6.12 4.34 9.33
CA THR A 96 4.87 4.75 8.65
C THR A 96 5.14 5.81 7.59
N ALA A 97 5.84 6.88 7.95
CA ALA A 97 6.18 7.95 7.01
C ALA A 97 7.00 7.43 5.83
N LYS A 98 8.04 6.62 6.10
CA LYS A 98 8.91 6.05 5.07
C LYS A 98 8.16 5.13 4.10
N VAL A 99 7.33 4.23 4.63
CA VAL A 99 6.53 3.31 3.82
C VAL A 99 5.55 4.10 2.96
N MET A 100 4.81 5.05 3.56
CA MET A 100 3.87 5.91 2.82
C MET A 100 4.57 6.71 1.71
N GLU A 101 5.65 7.40 2.03
CA GLU A 101 6.42 8.20 1.08
C GLU A 101 6.86 7.33 -0.11
N THR A 102 7.43 6.17 0.18
CA THR A 102 7.97 5.27 -0.83
C THR A 102 6.88 4.73 -1.77
N LYS A 103 5.75 4.27 -1.21
CA LYS A 103 4.66 3.71 -2.03
C LYS A 103 3.93 4.79 -2.82
N LEU A 104 3.71 5.97 -2.22
CA LEU A 104 3.01 7.06 -2.90
C LEU A 104 3.87 7.66 -4.00
N LYS A 105 5.17 7.90 -3.78
CA LYS A 105 6.07 8.40 -4.84
C LYS A 105 6.05 7.51 -6.06
N LEU A 106 6.15 6.19 -5.87
CA LEU A 106 6.10 5.24 -6.96
C LEU A 106 4.74 5.24 -7.66
N PHE A 107 3.65 5.20 -6.89
CA PHE A 107 2.29 5.18 -7.44
C PHE A 107 1.98 6.44 -8.25
N VAL A 108 2.33 7.61 -7.72
CA VAL A 108 2.19 8.91 -8.40
C VAL A 108 3.03 8.94 -9.68
N ALA A 109 4.26 8.41 -9.64
CA ALA A 109 5.10 8.35 -10.82
C ALA A 109 4.51 7.46 -11.92
N ILE A 110 3.93 6.32 -11.57
CA ILE A 110 3.25 5.43 -12.53
C ILE A 110 2.03 6.13 -13.13
N LEU A 111 1.26 6.85 -12.32
CA LEU A 111 0.10 7.61 -12.81
C LEU A 111 0.49 8.76 -13.76
N LYS A 112 1.64 9.41 -13.52
CA LYS A 112 2.11 10.56 -14.33
C LYS A 112 2.86 10.17 -15.58
N ASN A 113 3.65 9.10 -15.52
CA ASN A 113 4.52 8.68 -16.63
C ASN A 113 3.95 7.49 -17.42
N GLY A 114 2.80 6.96 -16.98
CA GLY A 114 2.16 5.81 -17.59
C GLY A 114 2.55 4.47 -16.96
N PRO A 115 1.76 3.41 -17.20
CA PRO A 115 2.00 2.08 -16.65
C PRO A 115 3.26 1.42 -17.22
N ASP A 116 3.87 2.00 -18.26
CA ASP A 116 5.02 1.41 -18.97
C ASP A 116 6.39 1.72 -18.41
N MET A 117 6.43 2.40 -17.26
CA MET A 117 7.64 2.52 -16.46
C MET A 117 8.33 1.15 -16.26
N THR A 118 9.61 1.13 -16.57
CA THR A 118 10.48 -0.04 -16.40
C THR A 118 10.91 -0.18 -14.93
N PRO A 119 11.28 -1.39 -14.48
CA PRO A 119 11.84 -1.58 -13.14
C PRO A 119 13.04 -0.67 -12.85
N GLU A 120 13.88 -0.39 -13.85
CA GLU A 120 15.04 0.50 -13.78
C GLU A 120 14.63 1.95 -13.53
N GLU A 121 13.56 2.42 -14.16
CA GLU A 121 13.00 3.75 -13.91
C GLU A 121 12.35 3.83 -12.52
N MET A 122 11.63 2.80 -12.10
CA MET A 122 11.04 2.74 -10.76
C MET A 122 12.10 2.78 -9.66
N LYS A 123 13.23 2.07 -9.84
CA LYS A 123 14.38 2.09 -8.91
C LYS A 123 15.03 3.46 -8.76
N LYS A 124 14.89 4.37 -9.74
CA LYS A 124 15.38 5.75 -9.62
C LYS A 124 14.49 6.62 -8.72
N ILE A 125 13.27 6.18 -8.43
CA ILE A 125 12.26 6.95 -7.68
C ILE A 125 12.21 6.54 -6.22
N VAL A 126 12.42 5.26 -5.94
CA VAL A 126 12.38 4.72 -4.58
C VAL A 126 13.80 4.49 -4.04
N PRO A 127 14.01 4.56 -2.71
CA PRO A 127 15.30 4.24 -2.11
C PRO A 127 15.80 2.85 -2.49
N GLU A 128 17.13 2.69 -2.56
CA GLU A 128 17.77 1.40 -2.81
C GLU A 128 17.31 0.34 -1.80
N GLY A 129 17.10 -0.89 -2.26
CA GLY A 129 16.56 -1.99 -1.44
C GLY A 129 15.04 -1.98 -1.24
N THR A 130 14.31 -0.97 -1.74
CA THR A 130 12.85 -0.99 -1.73
C THR A 130 12.32 -2.12 -2.61
N ARG A 131 11.50 -3.01 -2.04
CA ARG A 131 10.77 -4.01 -2.82
C ARG A 131 9.63 -3.36 -3.58
N ILE A 132 9.66 -3.50 -4.90
CA ILE A 132 8.62 -3.02 -5.83
C ILE A 132 7.97 -4.24 -6.48
N ARG A 133 6.65 -4.36 -6.35
CA ARG A 133 5.83 -5.32 -7.10
C ARG A 133 4.80 -4.53 -7.91
N VAL A 134 4.85 -4.66 -9.23
CA VAL A 134 3.87 -4.07 -10.15
C VAL A 134 3.26 -5.20 -10.97
N ALA A 135 1.95 -5.33 -10.89
CA ALA A 135 1.19 -6.27 -11.71
C ALA A 135 0.47 -5.48 -12.81
N LYS A 136 0.88 -5.69 -14.06
CA LYS A 136 0.21 -5.11 -15.23
C LYS A 136 -0.86 -6.07 -15.70
N PHE A 137 -2.05 -5.56 -15.95
CA PHE A 137 -3.13 -6.36 -16.50
C PHE A 137 -3.78 -5.66 -17.68
N ASP A 138 -4.06 -6.44 -18.71
CA ASP A 138 -4.84 -6.01 -19.85
C ASP A 138 -6.33 -6.20 -19.52
N LYS A 139 -7.12 -5.14 -19.66
CA LYS A 139 -8.59 -5.16 -19.47
C LYS A 139 -9.27 -6.24 -20.31
N SER A 140 -8.67 -6.66 -21.42
CA SER A 140 -9.18 -7.77 -22.25
C SER A 140 -9.10 -9.14 -21.58
N LYS A 141 -8.39 -9.27 -20.44
CA LYS A 141 -8.11 -10.54 -19.75
C LYS A 141 -8.58 -10.62 -18.29
N ILE A 142 -9.17 -9.55 -17.73
CA ILE A 142 -9.71 -9.57 -16.36
C ILE A 142 -11.24 -9.65 -16.42
N GLY A 143 -11.76 -10.86 -16.17
CA GLY A 143 -13.14 -11.01 -15.73
C GLY A 143 -13.22 -10.59 -14.26
N ASN A 144 -13.75 -9.40 -14.00
CA ASN A 144 -14.09 -8.88 -12.66
C ASN A 144 -12.94 -8.62 -11.66
N MET A 145 -12.95 -7.43 -11.03
CA MET A 145 -12.05 -7.00 -9.95
C MET A 145 -12.09 -7.95 -8.72
N HIS A 146 -13.20 -8.67 -8.54
CA HIS A 146 -13.37 -9.64 -7.46
C HIS A 146 -12.46 -10.87 -7.64
N ASP A 147 -12.18 -11.30 -8.87
CA ASP A 147 -11.27 -12.41 -9.17
C ASP A 147 -9.80 -12.00 -8.96
N TYR A 148 -9.51 -10.70 -9.10
CA TYR A 148 -8.19 -10.13 -8.80
C TYR A 148 -7.88 -10.15 -7.30
N MET A 149 -8.84 -9.73 -6.45
CA MET A 149 -8.69 -9.78 -4.99
C MET A 149 -8.46 -11.21 -4.50
N ALA A 150 -9.18 -12.19 -5.08
CA ALA A 150 -9.05 -13.61 -4.71
C ALA A 150 -7.69 -14.22 -5.10
N ARG A 151 -7.04 -13.72 -6.17
CA ARG A 151 -5.74 -14.24 -6.64
C ARG A 151 -4.53 -13.59 -5.96
N MET A 152 -4.69 -12.41 -5.37
CA MET A 152 -3.65 -11.74 -4.59
C MET A 152 -3.64 -12.19 -3.12
N GLN A 153 -4.57 -13.06 -2.72
CA GLN A 153 -4.67 -13.69 -1.40
C GLN A 153 -4.03 -15.10 -1.34
N ASN A 154 -3.53 -15.61 -2.47
CA ASN A 154 -2.72 -16.84 -2.61
C ASN A 154 -1.30 -16.47 -3.07
#